data_AF-A0A9E3Z8T9-F1
#
_entry.id   AF-A0A9E3Z8T9-F1
#
_cell.length_a   1.000
_cell.length_b   1.000
_cell.length_c   1.000
_cell.angle_alpha   90.00
_cell.angle_beta   90.00
_cell.angle_gamma   90.00
#
_symmetry.space_group_name_H-M   'P 1'
#
loop_
_entity.id
_entity.type
_entity.pdbx_description
1 polymer ?
#
loop_
_entity_poly.entity_id
_entity_poly.type
_entity_poly.pdbx_seq_one_letter_code
_entity_poly.pdbx_strand_id
1 'polypeptide(L)'
;MPAHVNWHQAALKLAQGGSPAEAAAAAGCTVGRLRRKQGQDGVLAALVECYRVQPAANGEAKLAVLRGIAQDAIERGARTENLKVVLWLADRVKLVRPQPGADDPLDGLSAEEREALAALDARAAGLR
;
A
#
# COMPACT_ATOMS: atom_id res chain seq x y z
N MET A 1 22.30 -12.39 -8.23
CA MET A 1 21.21 -11.55 -7.69
C MET A 1 20.15 -12.48 -7.11
N PRO A 2 19.61 -12.25 -5.90
CA PRO A 2 18.55 -13.10 -5.38
C PRO A 2 17.31 -12.94 -6.27
N ALA A 3 16.80 -14.05 -6.80
CA ALA A 3 15.58 -14.06 -7.58
C ALA A 3 14.43 -13.49 -6.72
N HIS A 4 13.82 -12.40 -7.20
CA HIS A 4 12.63 -11.83 -6.56
C HIS A 4 11.49 -12.85 -6.63
N VAL A 5 10.91 -13.18 -5.48
CA VAL A 5 9.78 -14.12 -5.41
C VAL A 5 8.54 -13.46 -5.98
N ASN A 6 7.91 -14.10 -6.96
CA ASN A 6 6.73 -13.58 -7.62
C ASN A 6 5.45 -14.04 -6.91
N TRP A 7 5.08 -13.32 -5.84
CA TRP A 7 3.90 -13.62 -5.04
C TRP A 7 2.57 -13.51 -5.81
N HIS A 8 2.55 -12.72 -6.89
CA HIS A 8 1.38 -12.61 -7.77
C HIS A 8 1.09 -13.94 -8.48
N GLN A 9 2.13 -14.60 -9.00
CA GLN A 9 1.99 -15.90 -9.67
C GLN A 9 1.61 -17.01 -8.70
N ALA A 10 2.16 -17.01 -7.48
CA ALA A 10 1.70 -17.92 -6.42
C ALA A 10 0.21 -17.71 -6.10
N ALA A 11 -0.23 -16.45 -5.91
CA ALA A 11 -1.61 -16.15 -5.57
C ALA A 11 -2.59 -16.58 -6.67
N LEU A 12 -2.25 -16.31 -7.94
CA LEU A 12 -3.04 -16.72 -9.09
C LEU A 12 -3.17 -18.24 -9.16
N LYS A 13 -2.05 -18.96 -9.00
CA LYS A 13 -2.05 -20.42 -9.06
C LYS A 13 -2.87 -21.05 -7.93
N LEU A 14 -2.80 -20.50 -6.72
CA LEU A 14 -3.62 -20.93 -5.58
C LEU A 14 -5.11 -20.62 -5.77
N ALA A 15 -5.43 -19.48 -6.40
CA ALA A 15 -6.81 -19.10 -6.69
C ALA A 15 -7.46 -20.04 -7.73
N GLN A 16 -6.68 -20.50 -8.70
CA GLN A 16 -7.07 -21.51 -9.70
C GLN A 16 -7.20 -22.93 -9.12
N GLY A 17 -7.02 -23.11 -7.80
CA GLY A 17 -7.07 -24.43 -7.16
C GLY A 17 -5.77 -25.23 -7.26
N GLY A 18 -4.67 -24.61 -7.72
CA GLY A 18 -3.37 -25.25 -7.79
C GLY A 18 -2.79 -25.60 -6.42
N SER A 19 -1.93 -26.62 -6.39
CA SER A 19 -1.30 -27.09 -5.16
C SER A 19 -0.24 -26.09 -4.64
N PRO A 20 0.11 -26.13 -3.34
CA PRO A 20 1.19 -25.31 -2.80
C PRO A 20 2.55 -25.51 -3.50
N ALA A 21 2.79 -26.71 -4.06
CA ALA A 21 4.01 -26.99 -4.82
C ALA A 21 4.02 -26.25 -6.16
N GLU A 22 2.91 -26.26 -6.89
CA GLU A 22 2.77 -25.54 -8.15
C GLU A 22 2.83 -24.02 -7.95
N ALA A 23 2.20 -23.51 -6.89
CA ALA A 23 2.24 -22.10 -6.54
C ALA A 23 3.65 -21.63 -6.15
N ALA A 24 4.40 -22.46 -5.41
CA ALA A 24 5.78 -22.16 -5.05
C ALA A 24 6.69 -22.16 -6.30
N ALA A 25 6.52 -23.13 -7.19
CA ALA A 25 7.23 -23.18 -8.47
C ALA A 25 6.92 -21.94 -9.34
N ALA A 26 5.65 -21.56 -9.48
CA ALA A 26 5.24 -20.38 -10.24
C ALA A 26 5.81 -19.07 -9.67
N ALA A 27 6.02 -18.99 -8.35
CA ALA A 27 6.62 -17.85 -7.69
C ALA A 27 8.16 -17.87 -7.65
N GLY A 28 8.80 -18.96 -8.09
CA GLY A 28 10.25 -19.13 -7.98
C GLY A 28 10.72 -19.24 -6.52
N CYS A 29 9.95 -19.90 -5.65
CA CYS A 29 10.30 -20.08 -4.24
C CYS A 29 10.06 -21.52 -3.74
N THR A 30 10.50 -21.80 -2.51
CA THR A 30 10.25 -23.10 -1.87
C THR A 30 8.87 -23.13 -1.20
N VAL A 31 8.27 -24.32 -1.10
CA VAL A 31 6.96 -24.51 -0.44
C VAL A 31 6.99 -24.03 1.01
N GLY A 32 8.09 -24.26 1.75
CA GLY A 32 8.24 -23.77 3.11
C GLY A 32 8.20 -22.24 3.20
N ARG A 33 8.81 -21.54 2.24
CA ARG A 33 8.77 -20.07 2.17
C ARG A 33 7.38 -19.55 1.83
N LEU A 34 6.66 -20.23 0.93
CA LEU A 34 5.26 -19.94 0.61
C LEU A 34 4.36 -20.10 1.84
N ARG A 35 4.45 -21.23 2.55
CA ARG A 35 3.66 -21.48 3.77
C ARG A 35 3.94 -20.47 4.87
N ARG A 36 5.22 -20.12 5.06
CA ARG A 36 5.60 -19.07 6.02
C ARG A 36 4.98 -17.73 5.63
N LYS A 37 5.01 -17.36 4.34
CA LYS A 37 4.36 -16.14 3.84
C LYS A 37 2.84 -16.15 4.09
N GLN A 38 2.17 -17.28 3.86
CA GLN A 38 0.74 -17.44 4.14
C GLN A 38 0.42 -17.28 5.64
N GLY A 39 1.27 -17.80 6.53
CA GLY A 39 1.05 -17.71 7.98
C GLY A 39 1.42 -16.37 8.62
N GLN A 40 2.32 -15.59 8.00
CA GLN A 40 2.82 -14.34 8.57
C GLN A 40 2.22 -13.09 7.93
N ASP A 41 1.74 -13.19 6.69
CA ASP A 41 1.32 -12.03 5.91
C ASP A 41 -0.01 -12.29 5.18
N GLY A 42 -1.08 -11.67 5.69
CA GLY A 42 -2.42 -11.76 5.14
C GLY A 42 -2.55 -11.22 3.70
N VAL A 43 -1.55 -10.49 3.20
CA VAL A 43 -1.54 -9.96 1.83
C VAL A 43 -1.63 -11.07 0.79
N LEU A 44 -0.96 -12.21 1.00
CA LEU A 44 -1.02 -13.32 0.05
C LEU A 44 -2.42 -13.97 0.03
N ALA A 45 -3.05 -14.12 1.20
CA ALA A 45 -4.41 -14.66 1.29
C ALA A 45 -5.43 -13.72 0.65
N ALA A 46 -5.31 -12.40 0.90
CA ALA A 46 -6.16 -11.39 0.27
C ALA A 46 -6.01 -11.40 -1.26
N LEU A 47 -4.78 -11.51 -1.77
CA LEU A 47 -4.53 -11.64 -3.22
C LEU A 47 -5.16 -12.90 -3.83
N VAL A 48 -5.09 -14.04 -3.14
CA VAL A 48 -5.75 -15.28 -3.60
C VAL A 48 -7.26 -15.09 -3.70
N GLU A 49 -7.86 -14.46 -2.69
CA GLU A 49 -9.30 -14.22 -2.68
C GLU A 49 -9.73 -13.26 -3.80
N CYS A 50 -8.92 -12.23 -4.09
CA CYS A 50 -9.15 -11.35 -5.25
C CYS A 50 -9.26 -12.14 -6.55
N TYR A 51 -8.30 -13.04 -6.80
CA TYR A 51 -8.28 -13.83 -8.04
C TYR A 51 -9.39 -14.87 -8.09
N ARG A 52 -9.91 -15.33 -6.95
CA ARG A 52 -11.06 -16.26 -6.90
C ARG A 52 -12.38 -15.58 -7.23
N VAL A 53 -12.62 -14.41 -6.65
CA VAL A 53 -13.87 -13.67 -6.87
C VAL A 53 -13.91 -13.06 -8.27
N GLN A 54 -12.76 -12.68 -8.83
CA GLN A 54 -12.67 -12.10 -10.16
C GLN A 54 -11.55 -12.73 -11.00
N PRO A 55 -11.76 -13.94 -11.54
CA PRO A 55 -10.75 -14.65 -12.32
C PRO A 55 -10.35 -13.95 -13.63
N ALA A 56 -11.10 -12.93 -14.07
CA ALA A 56 -10.87 -12.17 -15.29
C ALA A 56 -10.76 -10.63 -15.08
N ALA A 57 -10.55 -10.15 -13.86
CA ALA A 57 -10.72 -8.72 -13.57
C ALA A 57 -9.75 -7.81 -14.34
N ASN A 58 -10.35 -6.92 -15.14
CA ASN A 58 -9.83 -5.63 -15.56
C ASN A 58 -8.94 -5.00 -14.48
N GLY A 59 -7.81 -4.40 -14.89
CA GLY A 59 -6.81 -3.84 -13.97
C GLY A 59 -7.39 -2.94 -12.87
N GLU A 60 -8.53 -2.28 -13.11
CA GLU A 60 -9.22 -1.45 -12.12
C GLU A 60 -9.77 -2.22 -10.92
N ALA A 61 -10.37 -3.39 -11.09
CA ALA A 61 -10.96 -4.11 -9.97
C ALA A 61 -9.87 -4.75 -9.09
N LYS A 62 -8.76 -5.18 -9.72
CA LYS A 62 -7.53 -5.55 -9.01
C LYS A 62 -6.93 -4.37 -8.23
N LEU A 63 -6.93 -3.17 -8.81
CA LEU A 63 -6.48 -1.96 -8.12
C LEU A 63 -7.38 -1.59 -6.94
N ALA A 64 -8.71 -1.77 -7.06
CA ALA A 64 -9.64 -1.50 -5.97
C ALA A 64 -9.34 -2.35 -4.72
N VAL A 65 -9.06 -3.65 -4.89
CA VAL A 65 -8.72 -4.49 -3.72
C VAL A 65 -7.34 -4.18 -3.16
N LEU A 66 -6.35 -3.92 -4.02
CA LEU A 66 -5.01 -3.49 -3.57
C LEU A 66 -5.08 -2.17 -2.80
N ARG A 67 -5.96 -1.24 -3.20
CA ARG A 67 -6.24 -0.01 -2.45
C ARG A 67 -6.83 -0.30 -1.08
N GLY A 68 -7.80 -1.21 -0.96
CA GLY A 68 -8.35 -1.62 0.33
C GLY A 68 -7.28 -2.21 1.26
N ILE A 69 -6.45 -3.12 0.75
CA ILE A 69 -5.34 -3.71 1.53
C ILE A 69 -4.33 -2.63 1.95
N ALA A 70 -3.99 -1.71 1.04
CA ALA A 70 -3.09 -0.60 1.34
C ALA A 70 -3.70 0.34 2.39
N GLN A 71 -4.98 0.65 2.29
CA GLN A 71 -5.71 1.47 3.26
C GLN A 71 -5.73 0.82 4.65
N ASP A 72 -6.04 -0.48 4.75
CA ASP A 72 -5.99 -1.21 6.03
C ASP A 72 -4.58 -1.27 6.63
N ALA A 73 -3.55 -1.37 5.78
CA ALA A 73 -2.16 -1.32 6.23
C ALA A 73 -1.77 0.10 6.70
N ILE A 74 -2.25 1.13 6.01
CA ILE A 74 -2.09 2.54 6.35
C ILE A 74 -2.77 2.84 7.70
N GLU A 75 -4.02 2.43 7.88
CA GLU A 75 -4.78 2.66 9.12
C GLU A 75 -4.13 1.96 10.31
N ARG A 76 -3.66 0.71 10.14
CA ARG A 76 -2.91 0.00 11.19
C ARG A 76 -1.56 0.67 11.48
N GLY A 77 -0.85 1.15 10.45
CA GLY A 77 0.41 1.87 10.60
C GLY A 77 0.25 3.22 11.29
N ALA A 78 -0.85 3.93 11.03
CA ALA A 78 -1.18 5.20 11.65
C ALA A 78 -1.48 5.03 13.15
N ARG A 79 -2.15 3.94 13.52
CA ARG A 79 -2.42 3.59 14.92
C ARG A 79 -1.18 3.14 15.71
N THR A 80 -0.11 2.74 15.02
CA THR A 80 1.12 2.19 15.63
C THR A 80 2.32 3.15 15.51
N GLU A 81 2.05 4.46 15.35
CA GLU A 81 3.03 5.56 15.29
C GLU A 81 3.98 5.57 14.08
N ASN A 82 3.82 4.67 13.11
CA ASN A 82 4.73 4.60 11.95
C ASN A 82 4.22 5.39 10.73
N LEU A 83 3.79 6.63 10.99
CA LEU A 83 3.14 7.53 10.04
C LEU A 83 3.98 7.79 8.77
N LYS A 84 5.32 7.75 8.87
CA LYS A 84 6.20 7.93 7.70
C LYS A 84 6.08 6.80 6.68
N VAL A 85 5.96 5.56 7.14
CA VAL A 85 5.77 4.39 6.26
C VAL A 85 4.39 4.43 5.61
N VAL A 86 3.40 4.93 6.35
CA VAL A 86 2.03 5.13 5.89
C VAL A 86 1.93 6.17 4.77
N LEU A 87 2.52 7.35 4.97
CA LEU A 87 2.56 8.41 3.95
C LEU A 87 3.36 7.97 2.71
N TRP A 88 4.46 7.25 2.91
CA TRP A 88 5.24 6.69 1.81
C TRP A 88 4.46 5.64 1.00
N LEU A 89 3.70 4.76 1.66
CA LEU A 89 2.82 3.81 0.97
C LEU A 89 1.72 4.54 0.20
N ALA A 90 1.04 5.51 0.83
CA ALA A 90 -0.04 6.28 0.21
C ALA A 90 0.41 7.03 -1.07
N ASP A 91 1.61 7.60 -1.06
CA ASP A 91 2.26 8.21 -2.24
C ASP A 91 2.45 7.19 -3.37
N ARG A 92 3.03 6.02 -3.05
CA ARG A 92 3.37 4.98 -4.04
C ARG A 92 2.16 4.36 -4.73
N VAL A 93 1.04 4.18 -4.02
CA VAL A 93 -0.20 3.68 -4.63
C VAL A 93 -1.05 4.76 -5.29
N LYS A 94 -0.58 6.03 -5.33
CA LYS A 94 -1.35 7.18 -5.80
C LYS A 94 -2.75 7.24 -5.17
N LEU A 95 -2.86 6.84 -3.90
CA LEU A 95 -4.11 6.94 -3.14
C LEU A 95 -4.45 8.40 -2.89
N VAL A 96 -3.42 9.23 -2.72
CA VAL A 96 -3.54 10.68 -2.75
C VAL A 96 -3.29 11.14 -4.18
N ARG A 97 -4.36 11.29 -4.97
CA ARG A 97 -4.30 12.25 -6.07
C ARG A 97 -4.75 13.58 -5.47
N PRO A 98 -3.88 14.60 -5.34
CA PRO A 98 -4.38 15.94 -5.11
C PRO A 98 -5.37 16.22 -6.25
N GLN A 99 -6.62 16.53 -5.92
CA GLN A 99 -7.53 16.99 -6.97
C GLN A 99 -6.92 18.28 -7.53
N PRO A 100 -6.86 18.45 -8.86
CA PRO A 100 -6.46 19.73 -9.41
C PRO A 100 -7.49 20.78 -8.95
N GLY A 101 -7.09 21.64 -8.01
CA GLY A 101 -7.95 22.61 -7.35
C GLY A 101 -8.49 22.23 -5.97
N ALA A 102 -8.08 21.11 -5.36
CA ALA A 102 -8.27 20.92 -3.92
C ALA A 102 -7.21 21.74 -3.19
N ASP A 103 -7.62 22.98 -2.91
CA ASP A 103 -7.23 23.90 -1.85
C ASP A 103 -5.76 23.89 -1.43
N ASP A 104 -5.15 25.06 -1.60
CA ASP A 104 -3.90 25.41 -0.98
C ASP A 104 -3.99 25.01 0.50
N PRO A 105 -3.01 24.32 1.11
CA PRO A 105 -3.06 23.95 2.54
C PRO A 105 -3.26 25.14 3.51
N LEU A 106 -3.32 26.36 2.98
CA LEU A 106 -3.59 27.62 3.66
C LEU A 106 -5.06 28.09 3.59
N ASP A 107 -5.91 27.49 2.75
CA ASP A 107 -7.28 27.98 2.48
C ASP A 107 -8.26 27.85 3.66
N GLY A 108 -7.92 27.03 4.67
CA GLY A 108 -8.70 26.90 5.91
C GLY A 108 -8.20 27.73 7.10
N LEU A 109 -7.05 28.40 6.97
CA LEU A 109 -6.44 29.18 8.07
C LEU A 109 -6.99 30.60 8.09
N SER A 110 -7.35 31.09 9.27
CA SER A 110 -7.64 32.51 9.50
C SER A 110 -6.39 33.37 9.23
N ALA A 111 -6.58 34.67 8.99
CA ALA A 111 -5.47 35.58 8.70
C ALA A 111 -4.40 35.56 9.82
N GLU A 112 -4.82 35.44 11.08
CA GLU A 112 -3.92 35.33 12.24
C GLU A 112 -3.09 34.04 12.21
N GLU A 113 -3.68 32.91 11.82
CA GLU A 113 -2.97 31.63 11.74
C GLU A 113 -1.97 31.60 10.58
N ARG A 114 -2.28 32.27 9.46
CA ARG A 114 -1.34 32.42 8.33
C ARG A 114 -0.14 33.30 8.72
N GLU A 115 -0.38 34.36 9.49
CA GLU A 115 0.67 35.25 9.98
C GLU A 115 1.57 34.57 11.03
N ALA A 116 0.98 33.77 11.94
CA ALA A 116 1.73 32.98 12.90
C ALA A 116 2.63 31.93 12.23
N LEU A 117 2.14 31.28 11.16
CA LEU A 117 2.92 30.32 10.38
C LEU A 117 4.09 31.00 9.64
N ALA A 118 3.84 32.16 9.03
CA ALA A 118 4.89 32.94 8.38
C ALA A 118 5.96 33.44 9.39
N ALA A 119 5.56 33.81 10.61
CA ALA A 119 6.48 34.21 11.66
C ALA A 119 7.35 33.03 12.16
N LEU A 120 6.78 31.82 12.24
CA LEU A 120 7.51 30.60 12.56
C LEU A 120 8.53 30.24 11.47
N ASP A 121 8.15 30.33 10.21
CA ASP A 121 9.04 30.06 9.07
C ASP A 121 10.17 31.09 8.97
N ALA A 122 9.88 32.37 9.18
CA ALA A 122 10.91 33.42 9.22
C ALA A 122 11.91 33.19 10.36
N ARG A 123 11.44 32.70 11.51
CA ARG A 123 12.28 32.38 12.67
C ARG A 123 13.11 31.12 12.46
N ALA A 124 12.61 30.14 11.72
CA ALA A 124 13.37 28.97 11.29
C ALA A 124 14.42 29.32 10.22
N ALA A 125 14.13 30.29 9.35
CA ALA A 125 15.05 30.77 8.31
C ALA A 125 16.18 31.66 8.87
N GLY A 126 15.94 32.38 9.97
CA GLY A 126 16.94 33.22 10.65
C GLY A 126 17.88 32.49 11.63
N LEU A 127 17.76 31.16 11.78
CA LEU A 127 18.60 30.32 12.64
C LEU A 127 19.76 29.65 11.86
N ARG A 128 20.18 30.23 10.73
CA ARG A 128 21.38 29.82 9.98
C ARG A 128 22.52 30.82 10.17
#